data_AF-A0A7V2RP76-F1
#
_entry.id   AF-A0A7V2RP76-F1
#
_cell.length_a   1.000
_cell.length_b   1.000
_cell.length_c   1.000
_cell.angle_alpha   90.00
_cell.angle_beta   90.00
_cell.angle_gamma   90.00
#
_symmetry.space_group_name_H-M   'P 1'
#
loop_
_entity.id
_entity.type
_entity.pdbx_description
1 polymer ?
#
loop_
_entity_poly.entity_id
_entity_poly.type
_entity_poly.pdbx_seq_one_letter_code
_entity_poly.pdbx_strand_id
1 'polypeptide(L)'
;MKYNFDWKRYASSIRQTFLNALLSYISSATGFTKKEFQLLAKPLPKPINNFIMVTMESILEEGIEIGIKKGEVLGIKKGEVIGIKKGEVLGMEKGMMKKAKEFAIKLIQNFPKLSDKKIAEMTGLPKADVSKLRKELKKKPNGLNGNGKKSEIT
;
A
#
# COMPACT_ATOMS: atom_id res chain seq x y z
N MET A 1 -43.70 36.56 -30.39
CA MET A 1 -43.28 36.22 -29.02
C MET A 1 -42.13 37.15 -28.60
N LYS A 2 -42.34 38.06 -27.64
CA LYS A 2 -41.22 38.80 -27.03
C LYS A 2 -40.68 37.95 -25.88
N TYR A 3 -39.48 37.40 -26.03
CA TYR A 3 -38.77 36.74 -24.94
C TYR A 3 -38.42 37.80 -23.88
N ASN A 4 -39.07 37.74 -22.72
CA ASN A 4 -38.73 38.57 -21.58
C ASN A 4 -37.55 37.89 -20.85
N PHE A 5 -36.34 38.23 -21.26
CA PHE A 5 -35.12 37.75 -20.61
C PHE A 5 -34.90 38.52 -19.30
N ASP A 6 -34.85 37.80 -18.17
CA ASP A 6 -34.68 38.38 -16.84
C ASP A 6 -33.20 38.71 -16.57
N TRP A 7 -32.83 39.94 -16.95
CA TRP A 7 -31.51 40.50 -16.74
C TRP A 7 -31.09 40.59 -15.27
N LYS A 8 -32.04 40.71 -14.33
CA LYS A 8 -31.73 40.78 -12.90
C LYS A 8 -31.25 39.41 -12.41
N ARG A 9 -31.94 38.35 -12.82
CA ARG A 9 -31.55 36.97 -12.49
C ARG A 9 -30.21 36.60 -13.12
N TYR A 10 -29.98 36.98 -14.38
CA TYR A 10 -28.71 36.73 -15.07
C TYR A 10 -27.53 37.47 -14.42
N ALA A 11 -27.67 38.77 -14.14
CA ALA A 11 -26.63 39.55 -13.47
C ALA A 11 -26.33 39.04 -12.04
N SER A 12 -27.36 38.58 -11.31
CA SER A 12 -27.18 37.96 -10.00
C SER A 12 -26.36 36.67 -10.08
N SER A 13 -26.60 35.85 -11.11
CA SER A 13 -25.85 34.60 -11.31
C SER A 13 -24.37 34.87 -11.58
N ILE A 14 -24.04 35.84 -12.44
CA ILE A 14 -22.66 36.19 -12.76
C ILE A 14 -21.93 36.70 -11.51
N ARG A 15 -22.58 37.56 -10.72
CA ARG A 15 -22.02 38.08 -9.47
C ARG A 15 -21.68 36.94 -8.50
N GLN A 16 -22.57 35.95 -8.38
CA GLN A 16 -22.36 34.79 -7.53
C GLN A 16 -21.16 33.95 -7.99
N THR A 17 -21.06 33.67 -9.29
CA THR A 17 -19.95 32.90 -9.88
C THR A 17 -18.61 33.60 -9.67
N PHE A 18 -18.56 34.92 -9.89
CA PHE A 18 -17.34 35.70 -9.67
C PHE A 18 -16.91 35.69 -8.20
N LEU A 19 -17.84 35.91 -7.28
CA LEU A 19 -17.54 35.92 -5.84
C LEU A 19 -17.07 34.55 -5.36
N ASN A 20 -17.68 33.45 -5.83
CA ASN A 20 -17.22 32.10 -5.53
C ASN A 20 -15.79 31.88 -6.02
N ALA A 21 -15.49 32.23 -7.28
CA ALA A 21 -14.15 32.07 -7.84
C ALA A 21 -13.09 32.87 -7.06
N LEU A 22 -13.42 34.10 -6.68
CA LEU A 22 -12.54 34.95 -5.87
C LEU A 22 -12.29 34.35 -4.48
N LEU A 23 -13.35 33.90 -3.80
CA LEU A 23 -13.27 33.28 -2.48
C LEU A 23 -12.46 31.96 -2.51
N SER A 24 -12.69 31.12 -3.52
CA SER A 24 -11.91 29.90 -3.76
C SER A 24 -10.42 30.20 -3.98
N TYR A 25 -10.11 31.23 -4.77
CA TYR A 25 -8.73 31.63 -5.03
C TYR A 25 -8.04 32.13 -3.75
N ILE A 26 -8.69 33.02 -3.00
CA ILE A 26 -8.15 33.55 -1.75
C ILE A 26 -7.91 32.40 -0.78
N SER A 27 -8.91 31.56 -0.52
CA SER A 27 -8.80 30.40 0.38
C SER A 27 -7.63 29.49 0.01
N SER A 28 -7.49 29.17 -1.28
CA SER A 28 -6.41 28.30 -1.78
C SER A 28 -5.02 28.94 -1.68
N ALA A 29 -4.90 30.25 -1.96
CA ALA A 29 -3.61 30.94 -2.01
C ALA A 29 -3.06 31.32 -0.63
N THR A 30 -3.95 31.52 0.35
CA THR A 30 -3.58 32.11 1.65
C THR A 30 -3.74 31.16 2.82
N GLY A 31 -4.39 29.99 2.63
CA GLY A 31 -4.49 28.96 3.67
C GLY A 31 -5.36 29.35 4.86
N PHE A 32 -6.29 30.29 4.66
CA PHE A 32 -7.16 30.79 5.73
C PHE A 32 -7.96 29.67 6.39
N THR A 33 -8.04 29.75 7.71
CA THR A 33 -8.89 28.88 8.53
C THR A 33 -10.32 29.40 8.58
N LYS A 34 -11.27 28.48 8.85
CA LYS A 34 -12.69 28.82 9.08
C LYS A 34 -12.85 29.93 10.13
N LYS A 35 -12.00 29.95 11.16
CA LYS A 35 -12.03 30.95 12.24
C LYS A 35 -11.61 32.35 11.77
N GLU A 36 -10.58 32.44 10.92
CA GLU A 36 -10.12 33.72 10.37
C GLU A 36 -11.15 34.32 9.42
N PHE A 37 -11.80 33.50 8.59
CA PHE A 37 -12.92 33.95 7.76
C PHE A 37 -14.12 34.42 8.59
N GLN A 38 -14.46 33.72 9.67
CA GLN A 38 -15.53 34.13 10.59
C GLN A 38 -15.24 35.50 11.22
N LEU A 39 -13.99 35.76 11.61
CA LEU A 39 -13.57 37.05 12.16
C LEU A 39 -13.71 38.18 11.13
N LEU A 40 -13.30 37.94 9.88
CA LEU A 40 -13.43 38.91 8.78
C LEU A 40 -14.87 39.12 8.33
N ALA A 41 -15.72 38.11 8.41
CA ALA A 41 -17.11 38.17 7.98
C ALA A 41 -18.03 38.82 9.04
N LYS A 42 -17.65 38.79 10.31
CA LYS A 42 -18.42 39.32 11.45
C LYS A 42 -18.89 40.79 11.28
N PRO A 43 -18.08 41.75 10.81
CA PRO A 43 -18.53 43.13 10.62
C PRO A 43 -19.40 43.35 9.36
N LEU A 44 -19.57 42.34 8.50
CA LEU A 44 -20.29 42.48 7.24
C LEU A 44 -21.81 42.38 7.40
N PRO A 45 -22.60 43.01 6.51
CA PRO A 45 -24.05 42.82 6.44
C PRO A 45 -24.43 41.34 6.37
N LYS A 46 -25.49 40.94 7.08
CA LYS A 46 -25.94 39.54 7.19
C LYS A 46 -26.02 38.78 5.86
N PRO A 47 -26.56 39.34 4.76
CA PRO A 47 -26.63 38.61 3.49
C PRO A 47 -25.25 38.26 2.93
N ILE A 48 -24.28 39.15 3.10
CA ILE A 48 -22.91 38.97 2.60
C ILE A 48 -22.16 37.98 3.50
N ASN A 49 -22.32 38.10 4.83
CA ASN A 49 -21.74 37.17 5.79
C ASN A 49 -22.23 35.73 5.55
N ASN A 50 -23.54 35.52 5.43
CA ASN A 50 -24.11 34.20 5.15
C ASN A 50 -23.57 33.60 3.85
N PHE A 51 -23.49 34.42 2.80
CA PHE A 51 -22.93 33.97 1.52
C PHE A 51 -21.47 33.52 1.66
N ILE A 52 -20.61 34.34 2.31
CA ILE A 52 -19.20 33.98 2.53
C ILE A 52 -19.08 32.70 3.35
N MET A 53 -19.87 32.56 4.42
CA MET A 53 -19.83 31.40 5.31
C MET A 53 -20.20 30.11 4.60
N VAL A 54 -21.30 30.10 3.84
CA VAL A 54 -21.74 28.93 3.08
C VAL A 54 -20.73 28.57 1.99
N THR A 55 -20.24 29.54 1.23
CA THR A 55 -19.25 29.30 0.18
C THR A 55 -17.94 28.76 0.75
N MET A 56 -17.48 29.27 1.90
CA MET A 56 -16.30 28.75 2.58
C MET A 56 -16.46 27.32 3.07
N GLU A 57 -17.64 26.99 3.60
CA GLU A 57 -17.94 25.63 4.04
C GLU A 57 -17.86 24.64 2.86
N SER A 58 -18.48 24.97 1.73
CA SER A 58 -18.40 24.14 0.51
C SER A 58 -16.96 23.99 -0.02
N ILE A 59 -16.16 25.06 -0.03
CA ILE A 59 -14.76 25.00 -0.48
C ILE A 59 -13.92 24.07 0.43
N LEU A 60 -14.14 24.12 1.75
CA LEU A 60 -13.44 23.28 2.70
C LEU A 60 -13.86 21.81 2.56
N GLU A 61 -15.15 21.52 2.40
CA GLU A 61 -15.65 20.17 2.17
C GLU A 61 -15.10 19.55 0.89
N GLU A 62 -15.14 20.29 -0.23
CA GLU A 62 -14.54 19.86 -1.50
C GLU A 62 -13.04 19.61 -1.37
N GLY A 63 -12.33 20.49 -0.64
CA GLY A 63 -10.91 20.34 -0.36
C GLY A 63 -10.57 19.08 0.44
N ILE A 64 -11.37 18.76 1.45
CA ILE A 64 -11.23 17.53 2.25
C ILE A 64 -11.48 16.30 1.39
N GLU A 65 -12.54 16.29 0.59
CA GLU A 65 -12.88 15.16 -0.28
C GLU A 65 -11.78 14.88 -1.31
N ILE A 66 -11.26 15.94 -1.95
CA ILE A 66 -10.14 15.83 -2.89
C ILE A 66 -8.89 15.32 -2.18
N GLY A 67 -8.62 15.80 -0.96
CA GLY A 67 -7.50 15.37 -0.13
C GLY A 67 -7.55 13.88 0.19
N ILE A 68 -8.71 13.39 0.63
CA ILE A 68 -8.94 11.96 0.93
C ILE A 68 -8.75 11.12 -0.32
N LYS A 69 -9.42 11.44 -1.43
CA LYS A 69 -9.32 10.67 -2.69
C LYS A 69 -7.88 10.61 -3.21
N LYS A 70 -7.16 11.74 -3.21
CA LYS A 70 -5.75 11.78 -3.64
C LYS A 70 -4.86 10.97 -2.69
N GLY A 71 -5.07 11.10 -1.38
CA GLY A 71 -4.33 10.38 -0.34
C GLY A 71 -4.50 8.87 -0.46
N GLU A 72 -5.73 8.38 -0.62
CA GLU A 72 -6.03 6.96 -0.79
C GLU A 72 -5.38 6.40 -2.06
N VAL A 73 -5.56 7.05 -3.22
CA VAL A 73 -5.00 6.60 -4.49
C VAL A 73 -3.46 6.55 -4.45
N LEU A 74 -2.82 7.58 -3.88
CA LEU A 74 -1.36 7.62 -3.76
C LEU A 74 -0.84 6.61 -2.73
N GLY A 75 -1.55 6.46 -1.61
CA GLY A 75 -1.23 5.52 -0.54
C GLY A 75 -1.29 4.07 -1.03
N ILE A 76 -2.39 3.69 -1.70
CA ILE A 76 -2.59 2.35 -2.25
C ILE A 76 -1.53 2.04 -3.31
N LYS A 77 -1.35 2.92 -4.31
CA LYS A 77 -0.36 2.69 -5.38
C LYS A 77 1.06 2.52 -4.85
N LYS A 78 1.47 3.36 -3.88
CA LYS A 78 2.82 3.24 -3.27
C LYS A 78 2.93 1.98 -2.40
N GLY A 79 1.90 1.66 -1.64
CA GLY A 79 1.85 0.49 -0.76
C GLY A 79 1.92 -0.82 -1.55
N GLU A 80 1.12 -0.97 -2.60
CA GLU A 80 1.10 -2.16 -3.46
C GLU A 80 2.45 -2.38 -4.16
N VAL A 81 3.03 -1.36 -4.78
CA VAL A 81 4.31 -1.49 -5.50
C VAL A 81 5.45 -1.90 -4.57
N ILE A 82 5.51 -1.34 -3.36
CA ILE A 82 6.56 -1.68 -2.39
C ILE A 82 6.30 -3.06 -1.78
N GLY A 83 5.05 -3.36 -1.44
CA GLY A 83 4.66 -4.63 -0.84
C GLY A 83 4.87 -5.82 -1.76
N ILE A 84 4.43 -5.71 -3.02
CA ILE A 84 4.58 -6.77 -4.03
C ILE A 84 6.06 -7.01 -4.31
N LYS A 85 6.85 -5.97 -4.61
CA LYS A 85 8.28 -6.14 -4.92
C LYS A 85 9.06 -6.77 -3.77
N LYS A 86 8.82 -6.35 -2.52
CA LYS A 86 9.50 -6.94 -1.36
C LYS A 86 9.03 -8.38 -1.11
N GLY A 87 7.74 -8.65 -1.26
CA GLY A 87 7.16 -9.98 -1.09
C GLY A 87 7.66 -11.00 -2.11
N GLU A 88 7.74 -10.60 -3.38
CA GLU A 88 8.24 -11.46 -4.46
C GLU A 88 9.71 -11.83 -4.28
N VAL A 89 10.58 -10.85 -3.97
CA VAL A 89 12.01 -11.10 -3.75
C VAL A 89 12.23 -12.04 -2.56
N LEU A 90 11.60 -11.76 -1.41
CA LEU A 90 11.73 -12.60 -0.22
C LEU A 90 11.13 -13.99 -0.43
N GLY A 91 10.02 -14.09 -1.16
CA GLY A 91 9.38 -15.36 -1.50
C GLY A 91 10.25 -16.23 -2.41
N MET A 92 10.83 -15.63 -3.46
CA MET A 92 11.75 -16.32 -4.36
C MET A 92 13.01 -16.79 -3.64
N GLU A 93 13.63 -15.95 -2.81
CA GLU A 93 14.83 -16.31 -2.05
C GLU A 93 14.56 -17.48 -1.09
N LYS A 94 13.46 -17.42 -0.33
CA LYS A 94 13.05 -18.54 0.55
C LYS A 94 12.77 -19.81 -0.25
N GLY A 95 12.12 -19.70 -1.40
CA GLY A 95 11.84 -20.83 -2.29
C GLY A 95 13.10 -21.49 -2.84
N MET A 96 14.05 -20.68 -3.32
CA MET A 96 15.35 -21.16 -3.81
C MET A 96 16.15 -21.83 -2.69
N MET A 97 16.21 -21.23 -1.50
CA MET A 97 16.89 -21.82 -0.35
C MET A 97 16.25 -23.14 0.09
N LYS A 98 14.92 -23.25 0.06
CA LYS A 98 14.21 -24.51 0.37
C LYS A 98 14.56 -25.60 -0.64
N LYS A 99 14.51 -25.31 -1.93
CA LYS A 99 14.90 -26.26 -2.99
C LYS A 99 16.37 -26.70 -2.87
N ALA A 100 17.27 -25.77 -2.57
CA ALA A 100 18.69 -26.06 -2.37
C ALA A 100 18.90 -27.01 -1.17
N LYS A 101 18.19 -26.79 -0.05
CA LYS A 101 18.21 -27.68 1.12
C LYS A 101 17.66 -29.07 0.81
N GLU A 102 16.52 -29.15 0.13
CA GLU A 102 15.93 -30.43 -0.28
C GLU A 102 16.87 -31.22 -1.20
N PHE A 103 17.52 -30.54 -2.15
CA PHE A 103 18.49 -31.15 -3.04
C PHE A 103 19.73 -31.63 -2.28
N ALA A 104 20.25 -30.83 -1.34
CA ALA A 104 21.37 -31.22 -0.48
C ALA A 104 21.04 -32.46 0.37
N ILE A 105 19.83 -32.56 0.92
CA ILE A 105 19.37 -33.73 1.69
C ILE A 105 19.38 -34.98 0.81
N LYS A 106 18.82 -34.90 -0.41
CA LYS A 106 18.82 -36.02 -1.37
C LYS A 106 20.26 -36.47 -1.71
N LEU A 107 21.18 -35.53 -1.90
CA LEU A 107 22.60 -35.85 -2.16
C LEU A 107 23.27 -36.54 -0.96
N ILE A 108 23.03 -36.07 0.26
CA ILE A 108 23.59 -36.67 1.47
C ILE A 108 23.08 -38.10 1.67
N GLN A 109 21.80 -38.34 1.43
CA GLN A 109 21.16 -39.66 1.61
C GLN A 109 21.60 -40.66 0.53
N ASN A 110 21.59 -40.26 -0.73
CA ASN A 110 21.89 -41.16 -1.86
C ASN A 110 23.40 -41.33 -2.10
N PHE A 111 24.22 -40.35 -1.71
CA PHE A 111 25.67 -40.35 -1.92
C PHE A 111 26.43 -40.04 -0.62
N PRO A 112 26.43 -40.95 0.38
CA PRO A 112 26.98 -40.68 1.71
C PRO A 112 28.48 -40.36 1.74
N LYS A 113 29.24 -40.87 0.75
CA LYS A 113 30.69 -40.62 0.59
C LYS A 113 31.03 -39.27 -0.06
N LEU A 114 30.03 -38.55 -0.58
CA LEU A 114 30.24 -37.26 -1.24
C LEU A 114 30.62 -36.19 -0.20
N SER A 115 31.64 -35.37 -0.50
CA SER A 115 32.14 -34.36 0.44
C SER A 115 31.20 -33.16 0.58
N ASP A 116 31.18 -32.54 1.77
CA ASP A 116 30.38 -31.33 2.03
C ASP A 116 30.76 -30.17 1.10
N LYS A 117 32.02 -30.10 0.66
CA LYS A 117 32.47 -29.11 -0.32
C LYS A 117 31.78 -29.32 -1.67
N LYS A 118 31.68 -30.57 -2.14
CA LYS A 118 31.07 -30.86 -3.44
C LYS A 118 29.56 -30.65 -3.44
N ILE A 119 28.90 -30.97 -2.33
CA ILE A 119 27.46 -30.71 -2.16
C ILE A 119 27.18 -29.21 -2.10
N ALA A 120 28.03 -28.43 -1.41
CA ALA A 120 27.93 -26.98 -1.40
C ALA A 120 28.04 -26.38 -2.81
N GLU A 121 29.01 -26.83 -3.61
CA GLU A 121 29.16 -26.44 -5.03
C GLU A 121 27.91 -26.77 -5.87
N MET A 122 27.31 -27.96 -5.69
CA MET A 122 26.15 -28.41 -6.47
C MET A 122 24.82 -27.72 -6.07
N THR A 123 24.71 -27.30 -4.81
CA THR A 123 23.46 -26.78 -4.24
C THR A 123 23.47 -25.26 -4.08
N GLY A 124 24.63 -24.62 -4.18
CA GLY A 124 24.82 -23.21 -3.86
C GLY A 124 24.70 -22.89 -2.37
N LEU A 125 24.60 -23.91 -1.50
CA LEU A 125 24.53 -23.70 -0.05
C LEU A 125 25.92 -23.47 0.55
N PRO A 126 26.03 -22.67 1.62
CA PRO A 126 27.23 -22.59 2.42
C PRO A 126 27.65 -23.97 2.92
N LYS A 127 28.95 -24.29 2.82
CA LYS A 127 29.52 -25.55 3.33
C LYS A 127 29.17 -25.81 4.81
N ALA A 128 29.10 -24.75 5.61
CA ALA A 128 28.69 -24.82 7.01
C ALA A 128 27.26 -25.37 7.18
N ASP A 129 26.32 -24.94 6.32
CA ASP A 129 24.93 -25.37 6.37
C ASP A 129 24.78 -26.81 5.88
N VAL A 130 25.53 -27.22 4.85
CA VAL A 130 25.62 -28.62 4.42
C VAL A 130 26.12 -29.51 5.55
N SER A 131 27.15 -29.07 6.27
CA SER A 131 27.71 -29.82 7.41
C SER A 131 26.71 -29.95 8.56
N LYS A 132 25.95 -28.89 8.85
CA LYS A 132 24.84 -28.92 9.84
C LYS A 132 23.76 -29.91 9.42
N LEU A 133 23.27 -29.82 8.18
CA LEU A 133 22.27 -30.74 7.63
C LEU A 133 22.72 -32.20 7.74
N ARG A 134 23.99 -32.49 7.41
CA ARG A 134 24.53 -33.85 7.54
C ARG A 134 24.55 -34.33 9.00
N LYS A 135 24.90 -33.47 9.95
CA LYS A 135 24.87 -33.80 11.39
C LYS A 135 23.45 -34.05 11.87
N GLU A 136 22.48 -33.25 11.44
CA GLU A 136 21.06 -33.42 11.78
C GLU A 136 20.49 -34.73 11.24
N LEU A 137 20.82 -35.09 10.00
CA LEU A 137 20.41 -36.35 9.39
C LEU A 137 21.05 -37.57 10.08
N LYS A 138 22.27 -37.46 10.62
CA LYS A 138 22.90 -38.52 11.42
C LYS A 138 22.28 -38.69 12.81
N LYS A 139 21.73 -37.61 13.39
CA LYS A 139 21.07 -37.63 14.70
C LYS A 139 19.66 -38.23 14.64
N LYS A 140 19.01 -38.19 13.49
CA LYS A 140 17.75 -38.92 13.26
C LYS A 140 18.09 -40.35 12.82
N PRO A 141 17.84 -41.40 13.61
CA PRO A 141 17.92 -42.76 13.08
C PRO A 141 16.95 -42.85 11.90
N ASN A 142 17.42 -43.44 10.80
CA ASN A 142 16.67 -43.66 9.57
C ASN A 142 15.28 -44.23 9.87
N GLY A 143 14.25 -43.40 9.77
CA GLY A 143 12.86 -43.80 9.68
C GLY A 143 12.32 -43.42 8.31
N LEU A 144 12.86 -44.03 7.26
CA LEU A 144 12.13 -44.13 6.00
C LEU A 144 11.12 -45.27 6.18
N ASN A 145 9.83 -44.95 6.16
CA ASN A 145 8.82 -45.90 5.71
C ASN A 145 7.88 -45.19 4.74
N GLY A 146 8.38 -45.01 3.52
CA GLY A 146 7.52 -44.97 2.34
C GLY A 146 7.23 -46.40 1.94
N ASN A 147 6.14 -46.97 2.47
CA ASN A 147 5.26 -47.93 1.80
C ASN A 147 4.20 -48.41 2.79
N GLY A 148 2.94 -48.17 2.44
CA GLY A 148 1.81 -48.69 3.20
C GLY A 148 1.77 -50.22 3.10
N LYS A 149 2.06 -50.92 4.20
CA LYS A 149 1.24 -52.00 4.80
C LYS A 149 1.99 -52.70 5.94
N LYS A 150 1.16 -53.24 6.83
CA LYS A 150 1.36 -53.82 8.16
C LYS A 150 2.65 -54.65 8.37
N SER A 151 3.25 -54.46 9.53
CA SER A 151 3.68 -55.61 10.35
C SER A 151 2.84 -55.61 11.62
N GLU A 152 1.78 -56.42 11.58
CA GLU A 152 1.21 -57.00 12.79
C GLU A 152 2.27 -57.88 13.48
N ILE A 153 1.84 -58.31 14.66
CA ILE A 153 2.10 -59.58 15.33
C ILE A 153 3.15 -59.55 16.46
N THR A 154 2.59 -59.78 17.66
CA THR A 154 3.04 -60.56 18.82
C THR A 154 4.37 -60.25 19.49
#